data_AF-A0A4S5B6A3-F1
#
_entry.id   AF-A0A4S5B6A3-F1
#
_cell.length_a   1.000
_cell.length_b   1.000
_cell.length_c   1.000
_cell.angle_alpha   90.00
_cell.angle_beta   90.00
_cell.angle_gamma   90.00
#
_symmetry.space_group_name_H-M   'P 1'
#
loop_
_entity.id
_entity.type
_entity.pdbx_description
1 polymer ?
#
loop_
_entity_poly.entity_id
_entity_poly.type
_entity_poly.pdbx_seq_one_letter_code
_entity_poly.pdbx_strand_id
1 'polypeptide(L)' 'MEELLELALEDPAEGRRRAELLLTEQSDPLARSYAHQCLGVVFRDSGCADRALEELRAGLRAARAAARP' A
#
# COMPACT_ATOMS: atom_id res chain seq x y z
N MET A 1 -3.93 -10.12 -2.98
CA MET A 1 -3.44 -8.71 -3.02
C MET A 1 -4.50 -7.75 -3.52
N GLU A 2 -5.28 -8.11 -4.53
CA GLU A 2 -6.45 -7.32 -4.97
C GLU A 2 -7.45 -7.08 -3.83
N GLU A 3 -7.69 -8.10 -2.99
CA GLU A 3 -8.47 -7.99 -1.74
C GLU A 3 -7.98 -6.87 -0.79
N LEU A 4 -6.69 -6.54 -0.80
CA LEU A 4 -6.15 -5.46 0.05
C LEU A 4 -6.54 -4.07 -0.47
N LEU A 5 -6.67 -3.93 -1.80
CA LEU A 5 -7.12 -2.69 -2.42
C LEU A 5 -8.63 -2.53 -2.32
N GLU A 6 -9.39 -3.63 -2.38
CA GLU A 6 -10.83 -3.63 -2.09
C GLU A 6 -11.09 -3.16 -0.66
N LEU A 7 -10.36 -3.70 0.32
CA LEU A 7 -10.44 -3.26 1.71
C LEU A 7 -10.11 -1.77 1.88
N ALA A 8 -9.19 -1.21 1.08
CA ALA A 8 -8.89 0.23 1.15
C ALA A 8 -10.12 1.11 0.88
N LEU A 9 -11.10 0.60 0.13
CA LEU A 9 -12.34 1.28 -0.23
C LEU A 9 -13.50 0.89 0.69
N GLU A 10 -13.63 -0.39 1.03
CA GLU A 10 -14.76 -0.92 1.81
C GLU A 10 -14.59 -0.74 3.32
N ASP A 11 -13.39 -1.03 3.85
CA ASP A 11 -13.01 -0.85 5.25
C ASP A 11 -11.60 -0.26 5.35
N PRO A 12 -11.46 1.08 5.20
CA PRO A 12 -10.16 1.74 5.16
C PRO A 12 -9.32 1.50 6.43
N ALA A 13 -9.96 1.26 7.57
CA ALA A 13 -9.26 0.99 8.82
C ALA A 13 -8.60 -0.40 8.81
N GLU A 14 -9.32 -1.41 8.32
CA GLU A 14 -8.77 -2.76 8.15
C GLU A 14 -7.74 -2.82 7.03
N GLY A 15 -8.01 -2.19 5.88
CA GLY A 15 -7.07 -2.09 4.77
C GLY A 15 -5.73 -1.50 5.21
N ARG A 16 -5.78 -0.39 5.97
CA ARG A 16 -4.60 0.23 6.56
C ARG A 16 -3.85 -0.72 7.51
N ARG A 17 -4.56 -1.36 8.44
CA ARG A 17 -3.95 -2.26 9.44
C ARG A 17 -3.20 -3.41 8.76
N ARG A 18 -3.81 -4.05 7.77
CA ARG A 18 -3.21 -5.15 7.01
C ARG A 18 -2.02 -4.69 6.18
N ALA A 19 -2.12 -3.53 5.54
CA ALA A 19 -1.02 -2.96 4.79
C ALA A 19 0.18 -2.64 5.70
N GLU A 20 -0.06 -2.04 6.87
CA GLU A 20 1.00 -1.77 7.86
C GLU A 20 1.66 -3.08 8.33
N LEU A 21 0.88 -4.13 8.61
CA LEU A 21 1.41 -5.45 8.97
C LEU A 21 2.31 -6.02 7.88
N LEU A 22 1.87 -6.00 6.62
CA LEU A 22 2.66 -6.48 5.47
C LEU A 22 3.97 -5.72 5.28
N LEU A 23 4.03 -4.44 5.66
CA LEU A 23 5.26 -3.66 5.60
C LEU A 23 6.23 -3.97 6.75
N THR A 24 5.72 -4.47 7.88
CA THR A 24 6.54 -4.89 9.03
C THR A 24 7.09 -6.30 8.90
N GLU A 25 6.31 -7.21 8.32
CA GLU A 25 6.78 -8.53 7.94
C GLU A 25 7.71 -8.37 6.73
N GLN A 26 8.84 -9.08 6.68
CA GLN A 26 9.81 -9.00 5.57
C GLN A 26 9.22 -9.57 4.27
N SER A 27 8.23 -8.87 3.73
CA SER A 27 7.42 -9.26 2.58
C SER A 27 8.19 -9.00 1.30
N ASP A 28 7.88 -9.80 0.26
CA ASP A 28 8.48 -9.64 -1.05
C ASP A 28 8.15 -8.26 -1.66
N PRO A 29 8.94 -7.79 -2.64
CA PRO A 29 8.75 -6.46 -3.23
C PRO A 29 7.37 -6.23 -3.86
N LEU A 30 6.69 -7.27 -4.36
CA LEU A 30 5.35 -7.14 -4.93
C LEU A 30 4.32 -6.92 -3.83
N ALA A 31 4.36 -7.72 -2.76
CA ALA A 31 3.49 -7.53 -1.60
C ALA A 31 3.65 -6.13 -0.97
N ARG A 32 4.90 -5.65 -0.85
CA ARG A 32 5.19 -4.28 -0.39
C ARG A 32 4.61 -3.21 -1.31
N SER A 33 4.63 -3.43 -2.62
CA SER A 33 4.00 -2.51 -3.59
C SER A 33 2.51 -2.37 -3.34
N TYR A 34 1.79 -3.48 -3.17
CA TYR A 34 0.35 -3.46 -2.90
C TYR A 34 0.02 -2.84 -1.53
N ALA A 35 0.82 -3.11 -0.51
CA ALA A 35 0.62 -2.49 0.82
C ALA A 35 0.76 -0.96 0.76
N HIS A 36 1.81 -0.45 0.13
CA HIS A 36 1.98 0.98 -0.10
C HIS A 36 0.86 1.58 -0.96
N GLN A 37 0.37 0.85 -1.97
CA GLN A 37 -0.76 1.31 -2.78
C GLN A 37 -2.06 1.41 -1.96
N CYS A 38 -2.36 0.42 -1.11
CA CYS A 38 -3.49 0.43 -0.19
C CYS A 38 -3.44 1.66 0.73
N LEU A 39 -2.29 1.92 1.38
CA LEU A 39 -2.10 3.10 2.22
C LEU A 39 -2.26 4.41 1.44
N GLY A 40 -1.75 4.44 0.20
CA GLY A 40 -1.93 5.57 -0.70
C GLY A 40 -3.40 5.92 -0.96
N VAL A 41 -4.25 4.91 -1.19
CA VAL A 41 -5.70 5.08 -1.37
C VAL A 41 -6.34 5.57 -0.08
N VAL A 42 -6.07 4.92 1.06
CA VAL A 42 -6.64 5.29 2.37
C VAL A 42 -6.29 6.73 2.75
N PHE A 43 -5.03 7.15 2.56
CA PHE A 43 -4.61 8.52 2.88
C PHE A 43 -5.19 9.56 1.93
N ARG A 44 -5.33 9.24 0.64
CA ARG A 44 -5.94 10.14 -0.34
C ARG A 44 -7.40 10.41 0.05
N ASP A 45 -8.16 9.36 0.34
CA ASP A 45 -9.59 9.45 0.59
C ASP A 45 -9.89 10.09 1.96
N SER A 46 -8.93 10.06 2.89
CA SER A 46 -8.98 10.80 4.16
C SER A 46 -8.42 12.23 4.09
N GLY A 47 -8.09 12.74 2.90
CA GLY A 47 -7.59 14.11 2.69
C GLY A 47 -6.12 14.33 3.08
N CYS A 48 -5.40 13.27 3.44
CA CYS A 48 -3.98 13.29 3.80
C CYS A 48 -3.10 13.16 2.54
N ALA A 49 -3.21 14.12 1.63
CA ALA A 49 -2.61 14.07 0.29
C ALA A 49 -1.08 13.87 0.29
N ASP A 50 -0.35 14.53 1.19
CA ASP A 50 1.11 14.40 1.26
C ASP A 50 1.53 12.97 1.64
N ARG A 51 0.86 12.39 2.64
CA ARG A 51 1.09 11.00 3.06
C ARG A 51 0.72 10.02 1.96
N ALA A 52 -0.40 10.26 1.27
CA ALA A 52 -0.80 9.43 0.13
C ALA A 52 0.29 9.40 -0.94
N LEU A 53 0.87 10.56 -1.25
CA LEU A 53 1.91 10.68 -2.27
C LEU A 53 3.22 9.97 -1.87
N GLU A 54 3.61 10.05 -0.60
CA GLU A 54 4.76 9.32 -0.06
C GLU A 54 4.60 7.81 -0.24
N GLU A 55 3.44 7.27 0.15
CA GLU A 55 3.13 5.85 0.04
C GLU A 55 3.09 5.40 -1.42
N LEU A 56 2.39 6.12 -2.31
CA LEU A 56 2.31 5.76 -3.73
C LEU A 56 3.70 5.75 -4.40
N ARG A 57 4.59 6.69 -4.04
CA ARG A 57 5.97 6.69 -4.53
C ARG A 57 6.76 5.49 -4.00
N ALA A 58 6.56 5.10 -2.74
CA ALA A 58 7.17 3.90 -2.18
C ALA A 58 6.69 2.63 -2.88
N GLY A 59 5.39 2.52 -3.14
CA GLY A 59 4.80 1.43 -3.91
C GLY A 59 5.42 1.27 -5.29
N LEU A 60 5.57 2.38 -6.04
CA LEU A 60 6.23 2.37 -7.35
C LEU A 60 7.71 1.92 -7.28
N ARG A 61 8.43 2.27 -6.21
CA ARG A 61 9.81 1.79 -6.01
C ARG A 61 9.83 0.29 -5.76
N ALA A 62 8.90 -0.24 -4.96
CA ALA A 62 8.79 -1.66 -4.66
C ALA A 62 8.38 -2.48 -5.90
N ALA A 63 7.41 -2.00 -6.69
CA ALA A 63 7.02 -2.62 -7.97
C ALA A 63 8.20 -2.73 -8.95
N ARG A 64 9.02 -1.67 -9.05
CA ARG A 64 10.23 -1.68 -9.88
C ARG A 64 11.26 -2.69 -9.39
N ALA A 65 11.36 -2.91 -8.09
CA ALA A 65 12.24 -3.93 -7.52
C ALA A 65 11.71 -5.35 -7.80
N ALA A 66 10.39 -5.55 -7.75
CA ALA A 66 9.74 -6.83 -8.09
C ALA A 66 9.93 -7.21 -9.57
N ALA A 67 9.98 -6.23 -10.47
CA ALA A 67 10.14 -6.44 -11.91
C ALA A 67 11.61 -6.64 -12.36
N ARG A 68 12.58 -6.62 -11.43
CA ARG A 68 13.98 -6.94 -11.75
C ARG A 68 14.20 -8.46 -11.61
N PRO A 69 14.84 -9.11 -12.60
CA PRO A 69 15.13 -10.54 -12.58
C PRO A 69 16.15 -10.93 -11.51
#